data_AF-A0A8D8KVZ2-F1
#
_entry.id   AF-A0A8D8KVZ2-F1
#
_cell.length_a   1.000
_cell.length_b   1.000
_cell.length_c   1.000
_cell.angle_alpha   90.00
_cell.angle_beta   90.00
_cell.angle_gamma   90.00
#
_symmetry.space_group_name_H-M   'P 1'
#
loop_
_entity.id
_entity.type
_entity.pdbx_description
1 polymer ?
#
loop_
_entity_poly.entity_id
_entity_poly.type
_entity_poly.pdbx_seq_one_letter_code
_entity_poly.pdbx_strand_id
1 'polypeptide(L)'
;MFGNRPYDKNISPVENLPVAIAALGEGWHNYHHVFPWDYKTGELGSYMFNVTTGFIDAFAKLGWAYERKSVSPDIIERRAAKYGDGTRFLSDDYAHQDPVWGFGDSDIA
;
A
#
# COMPACT_ATOMS: atom_id res chain seq x y z
N MET A 1 6.22 -18.00 1.93
CA MET A 1 5.18 -17.40 1.06
C MET A 1 5.85 -16.89 -0.21
N PHE A 2 5.16 -16.99 -1.36
CA PHE A 2 5.70 -16.60 -2.68
C PHE A 2 5.13 -15.23 -3.10
N GLY A 3 5.99 -14.28 -3.43
CA GLY A 3 5.64 -12.93 -3.85
C GLY A 3 6.74 -11.92 -3.52
N ASN A 4 6.57 -10.67 -3.98
CA ASN A 4 7.52 -9.58 -3.77
C ASN A 4 7.17 -8.77 -2.52
N ARG A 5 8.08 -7.94 -2.02
CA ARG A 5 7.90 -7.05 -0.86
C ARG A 5 8.32 -5.61 -1.18
N PRO A 6 7.64 -4.94 -2.12
CA PRO A 6 8.06 -3.63 -2.62
C PRO A 6 7.98 -2.51 -1.58
N TYR A 7 7.21 -2.66 -0.49
CA TYR A 7 7.01 -1.62 0.53
C TYR A 7 7.75 -1.91 1.84
N ASP A 8 7.85 -3.18 2.23
CA ASP A 8 8.61 -3.59 3.42
C ASP A 8 9.07 -5.06 3.32
N LYS A 9 10.37 -5.25 3.17
CA LYS A 9 11.03 -6.56 3.12
C LYS A 9 11.14 -7.27 4.47
N ASN A 10 11.00 -6.54 5.57
CA ASN A 10 11.18 -7.06 6.93
C ASN A 10 9.94 -7.78 7.47
N ILE A 11 8.79 -7.62 6.80
CA ILE A 11 7.54 -8.28 7.16
C ILE A 11 7.29 -9.52 6.26
N SER A 12 6.56 -10.50 6.80
CA SER A 12 6.21 -11.72 6.06
C SER A 12 5.24 -11.54 4.89
N PRO A 13 4.24 -10.64 4.93
CA PRO A 13 3.28 -10.38 3.85
C PRO A 13 3.95 -10.00 2.52
N VAL A 14 3.46 -10.58 1.43
CA VAL A 14 4.02 -10.42 0.09
C VAL A 14 2.96 -9.96 -0.90
N GLU A 15 3.35 -9.13 -1.86
CA GLU A 15 2.59 -8.83 -3.06
C GLU A 15 2.59 -10.05 -3.98
N ASN A 16 1.41 -10.53 -4.34
CA ASN A 16 1.25 -11.60 -5.32
C ASN A 16 0.14 -11.19 -6.30
N LEU A 17 0.55 -10.57 -7.41
CA LEU A 17 -0.36 -10.02 -8.42
C LEU A 17 -1.32 -11.08 -9.02
N PRO A 18 -0.89 -12.32 -9.37
CA PRO A 18 -1.82 -13.37 -9.79
C PRO A 18 -2.88 -13.72 -8.72
N VAL A 19 -2.50 -13.77 -7.45
CA VAL A 19 -3.44 -13.99 -6.34
C VAL A 19 -4.33 -12.77 -6.14
N ALA A 20 -3.83 -11.54 -6.33
CA ALA A 20 -4.62 -10.31 -6.29
C ALA A 20 -5.77 -10.34 -7.29
N ILE A 21 -5.48 -10.84 -8.50
CA ILE A 21 -6.45 -10.95 -9.59
C ILE A 21 -7.46 -12.06 -9.29
N ALA A 22 -7.00 -13.23 -8.80
CA ALA A 22 -7.87 -14.36 -8.48
C ALA A 22 -8.76 -14.13 -7.25
N ALA A 23 -8.29 -13.36 -6.26
CA ALA A 23 -8.97 -13.08 -5.00
C ALA A 23 -9.59 -11.66 -4.95
N LEU A 24 -9.86 -11.05 -6.12
CA LEU A 24 -10.61 -9.78 -6.24
C LEU A 24 -10.03 -8.59 -5.44
N GLY A 25 -8.71 -8.54 -5.25
CA GLY A 25 -8.03 -7.44 -4.55
C GLY A 25 -7.24 -7.84 -3.30
N GLU A 26 -7.30 -9.09 -2.88
CA GLU A 26 -6.51 -9.60 -1.73
C GLU A 26 -5.08 -10.03 -2.10
N GLY A 27 -4.41 -9.38 -3.05
CA GLY A 27 -3.00 -9.69 -3.36
C GLY A 27 -2.03 -8.60 -2.95
N TRP A 28 -2.56 -7.48 -2.44
CA TRP A 28 -1.82 -6.30 -2.01
C TRP A 28 -1.41 -6.40 -0.54
N HIS A 29 -0.92 -7.58 -0.14
CA HIS A 29 -0.70 -7.88 1.27
C HIS A 29 0.52 -7.16 1.84
N ASN A 30 1.56 -6.88 1.04
CA ASN A 30 2.69 -6.09 1.55
C ASN A 30 2.24 -4.63 1.77
N TYR A 31 1.48 -4.06 0.83
CA TYR A 31 0.90 -2.72 0.98
C TYR A 31 -0.06 -2.64 2.17
N HIS A 32 -1.02 -3.56 2.26
CA HIS A 32 -2.06 -3.54 3.29
C HIS A 32 -1.49 -3.64 4.71
N HIS A 33 -0.47 -4.48 4.91
CA HIS A 33 0.17 -4.60 6.22
C HIS A 33 1.10 -3.44 6.57
N VAL A 34 1.61 -2.71 5.56
CA VAL A 34 2.37 -1.47 5.77
C VAL A 34 1.42 -0.30 6.06
N PHE A 35 0.31 -0.19 5.33
CA PHE A 35 -0.65 0.90 5.45
C PHE A 35 -2.05 0.40 5.83
N PRO A 36 -2.26 -0.12 7.05
CA PRO A 36 -3.53 -0.73 7.45
C PRO A 36 -4.69 0.25 7.52
N TRP A 37 -4.42 1.57 7.53
CA TRP A 37 -5.44 2.62 7.55
C TRP A 37 -5.87 3.10 6.15
N ASP A 38 -5.22 2.62 5.08
CA ASP A 38 -5.60 2.99 3.71
C ASP A 38 -6.87 2.22 3.29
N TYR A 39 -7.93 2.94 2.95
CA TYR A 39 -9.19 2.34 2.52
C TYR A 39 -9.07 1.61 1.18
N LYS A 40 -8.09 1.96 0.34
CA LYS A 40 -7.89 1.36 -0.98
C LYS A 40 -7.18 0.01 -0.90
N THR A 41 -6.58 -0.36 0.24
CA THR A 41 -5.85 -1.62 0.47
C THR A 41 -4.76 -1.97 -0.56
N GLY A 42 -4.40 -1.07 -1.46
CA GLY A 42 -3.43 -1.26 -2.53
C GLY A 42 -3.12 0.07 -3.21
N GLU A 43 -1.90 0.20 -3.71
CA GLU A 43 -1.42 1.45 -4.30
C GLU A 43 -2.06 1.74 -5.66
N LEU A 44 -2.08 0.76 -6.56
CA LEU A 44 -2.69 0.94 -7.88
C LEU A 44 -4.19 0.67 -7.74
N GLY A 45 -4.94 1.75 -7.48
CA GLY A 45 -6.40 1.80 -7.48
C GLY A 45 -7.04 1.53 -8.85
N SER A 46 -6.53 0.58 -9.63
CA SER A 46 -7.21 0.10 -10.82
C SER A 46 -8.45 -0.67 -10.37
N TYR A 47 -9.62 -0.09 -10.59
CA TYR A 47 -10.93 -0.70 -10.27
C TYR A 47 -11.12 -2.11 -10.86
N MET A 48 -10.31 -2.49 -11.87
CA MET A 48 -10.27 -3.84 -12.43
C MET A 48 -9.76 -4.91 -11.45
N PHE A 49 -8.95 -4.51 -10.47
CA PHE A 49 -8.28 -5.43 -9.53
C PHE A 49 -8.62 -5.12 -8.08
N ASN A 50 -9.52 -4.17 -7.83
CA ASN A 50 -9.91 -3.74 -6.49
C ASN A 50 -11.40 -3.37 -6.45
N VAL A 51 -12.23 -4.41 -6.54
CA VAL A 51 -13.69 -4.29 -6.59
C VAL A 51 -14.24 -3.65 -5.31
N THR A 52 -13.60 -3.92 -4.17
CA THR A 52 -13.97 -3.34 -2.86
C THR A 52 -13.79 -1.82 -2.82
N THR A 53 -12.68 -1.30 -3.37
CA THR A 53 -12.49 0.16 -3.49
C THR A 53 -13.56 0.80 -4.36
N GLY A 54 -13.91 0.16 -5.49
CA GLY A 54 -15.00 0.62 -6.37
C GLY A 54 -16.36 0.65 -5.67
N PHE A 55 -16.65 -0.35 -4.86
CA PHE A 55 -17.87 -0.41 -4.05
C PHE A 55 -17.92 0.73 -3.02
N ILE A 56 -16.82 0.95 -2.28
CA ILE A 56 -16.73 2.05 -1.30
C ILE A 56 -16.88 3.42 -2.00
N ASP A 57 -16.26 3.61 -3.16
CA ASP A 57 -16.35 4.86 -3.91
C ASP A 57 -17.75 5.12 -4.47
N ALA A 58 -18.49 4.07 -4.84
CA ALA A 58 -19.89 4.20 -5.25
C ALA A 58 -20.76 4.67 -4.07
N PHE A 59 -20.58 4.09 -2.89
CA PHE A 59 -21.31 4.48 -1.68
C PHE A 59 -20.88 5.87 -1.18
N ALA A 60 -19.64 6.27 -1.40
CA ALA A 60 -19.17 7.62 -1.14
C ALA A 60 -19.87 8.66 -2.03
N LYS A 61 -20.09 8.33 -3.32
CA LYS A 61 -20.86 9.18 -4.24
C LYS A 61 -22.33 9.31 -3.84
N LEU A 62 -22.90 8.28 -3.24
CA LEU A 62 -24.26 8.29 -2.68
C LEU A 62 -24.36 9.01 -1.32
N GLY A 63 -23.22 9.41 -0.73
CA GLY A 63 -23.15 10.04 0.59
C GLY A 63 -23.26 9.07 1.77
N TRP A 64 -23.17 7.75 1.53
CA TRP A 64 -23.26 6.72 2.56
C TRP A 64 -21.90 6.37 3.18
N ALA A 65 -20.81 6.67 2.48
CA ALA A 65 -19.45 6.57 2.99
C ALA A 65 -18.76 7.94 2.96
N TYR A 66 -18.03 8.27 4.01
CA TYR A 66 -17.32 9.54 4.16
C TYR A 66 -15.95 9.29 4.80
N GLU A 67 -15.10 10.32 4.81
CA GLU A 67 -13.77 10.30 5.46
C GLU A 67 -12.87 9.12 5.05
N ARG A 68 -12.90 8.76 3.76
CA ARG A 68 -12.00 7.75 3.18
C ARG A 68 -10.54 8.17 3.36
N LYS A 69 -9.82 7.46 4.22
CA LYS A 69 -8.39 7.70 4.48
C LYS A 69 -7.54 7.00 3.43
N SER A 70 -6.70 7.76 2.73
CA SER A 70 -5.74 7.24 1.74
C SER A 70 -4.35 7.73 2.14
N VAL A 71 -3.34 6.89 1.93
CA VAL A 71 -1.95 7.29 2.13
C VAL A 71 -1.53 8.24 1.01
N SER A 72 -0.68 9.22 1.31
CA SER A 72 -0.14 10.11 0.28
C SER A 72 0.89 9.38 -0.58
N PRO A 73 1.00 9.69 -1.88
CA PRO A 73 2.00 9.07 -2.76
C PRO A 73 3.43 9.21 -2.25
N ASP A 74 3.78 10.37 -1.67
CA ASP A 74 5.09 10.65 -1.09
C ASP A 74 5.43 9.72 0.08
N ILE A 75 4.48 9.43 0.98
CA ILE A 75 4.69 8.45 2.07
C ILE A 75 4.91 7.03 1.50
N ILE A 76 4.16 6.65 0.46
CA ILE A 76 4.30 5.35 -0.19
C ILE A 76 5.69 5.22 -0.83
N GLU A 77 6.13 6.24 -1.54
CA GLU A 77 7.44 6.30 -2.20
C GLU A 77 8.58 6.24 -1.18
N ARG A 78 8.54 7.06 -0.13
CA ARG A 78 9.55 7.05 0.96
C ARG A 78 9.62 5.69 1.65
N ARG A 79 8.46 5.10 1.97
CA ARG A 79 8.39 3.80 2.64
C ARG A 79 9.05 2.71 1.80
N ALA A 80 8.69 2.65 0.52
CA ALA A 80 9.23 1.68 -0.40
C ALA A 80 10.72 1.93 -0.72
N ALA A 81 11.20 3.18 -0.76
CA ALA A 81 12.62 3.48 -0.92
C ALA A 81 13.44 3.00 0.28
N LYS A 82 12.88 3.16 1.48
CA LYS A 82 13.55 2.88 2.75
C LYS A 82 13.56 1.40 3.13
N TYR A 83 12.45 0.69 2.91
CA TYR A 83 12.29 -0.70 3.37
C TYR A 83 11.89 -1.69 2.28
N GLY A 84 11.61 -1.23 1.06
CA GLY A 84 11.30 -2.12 -0.05
C GLY A 84 12.44 -3.09 -0.34
N ASP A 85 12.08 -4.21 -0.97
CA ASP A 85 13.02 -5.22 -1.45
C ASP A 85 13.70 -4.85 -2.79
N GLY A 86 13.47 -3.63 -3.29
CA GLY A 86 14.00 -3.14 -4.56
C GLY A 86 13.26 -3.65 -5.80
N THR A 87 12.17 -4.42 -5.64
CA THR A 87 11.32 -4.82 -6.78
C THR A 87 10.49 -3.67 -7.35
N ARG A 88 10.47 -2.54 -6.65
CA ARG A 88 9.88 -1.28 -7.08
C ARG A 88 10.97 -0.40 -7.69
N PHE A 89 10.74 0.11 -8.90
CA PHE A 89 11.64 1.06 -9.58
C PHE A 89 11.55 2.44 -8.91
N LEU A 90 12.30 2.67 -7.84
CA LEU A 90 12.41 3.97 -7.17
C LEU A 90 13.78 4.60 -7.44
N SER A 91 13.82 5.93 -7.64
CA SER A 91 15.08 6.67 -7.69
C SER A 91 15.63 6.90 -6.27
N ASP A 92 16.97 6.94 -6.15
CA ASP A 92 17.70 7.03 -4.89
C ASP A 92 17.46 8.33 -4.08
N ASP A 93 16.68 9.27 -4.62
CA ASP A 93 16.48 10.62 -4.06
C ASP A 93 15.75 10.63 -2.69
N TYR A 94 15.12 9.51 -2.31
CA TYR A 94 14.36 9.36 -1.05
C TYR A 94 14.95 8.33 -0.07
N ALA A 95 16.19 7.89 -0.28
CA ALA A 95 16.85 6.94 0.63
C ALA A 95 17.16 7.60 2.00
N HIS A 96 16.24 7.48 2.95
CA HIS A 96 16.41 7.96 4.32
C HIS A 96 17.36 7.07 5.15
N GLN A 97 18.11 7.70 6.06
CA GLN A 97 19.13 7.04 6.89
C GLN A 97 18.62 6.51 8.25
N ASP A 98 17.39 6.86 8.66
CA ASP A 98 16.85 6.49 9.98
C ASP A 98 16.05 5.18 9.92
N PRO A 99 16.33 4.13 10.72
CA PRO A 99 15.62 2.85 10.68
C PRO A 99 14.25 2.81 11.40
N VAL A 100 13.68 3.93 11.87
CA VAL A 100 12.37 3.93 12.57
C VAL A 100 11.17 3.85 11.60
N TRP A 101 10.17 3.03 11.95
CA TRP A 101 8.85 2.94 11.30
C TRP A 101 7.73 2.86 12.33
N GLY A 102 6.64 3.60 12.11
CA GLY A 102 5.45 3.58 12.97
C GLY A 102 5.47 4.70 14.01
N PHE A 103 5.32 4.36 15.29
CA PHE A 103 5.25 5.36 16.34
C PHE A 103 6.58 6.14 16.46
N GLY A 104 6.52 7.45 16.24
CA GLY A 104 7.70 8.33 16.28
C GLY A 104 8.43 8.49 14.95
N ASP A 105 7.91 7.91 13.86
CA ASP A 105 8.42 8.18 12.51
C ASP A 105 7.98 9.57 12.04
N SER A 106 8.95 10.44 11.74
CA SER A 106 8.70 11.80 11.23
C SER A 106 8.01 11.81 9.87
N ASP A 107 8.09 10.72 9.11
CA ASP A 107 7.43 10.59 7.81
C ASP A 107 5.92 10.29 7.92
N ILE A 108 5.41 9.95 9.13
CA ILE A 108 4.00 9.61 9.38
C ILE A 108 3.26 10.74 10.13
N ALA A 109 4.00 11.76 10.61
CA ALA A 109 3.48 12.87 11.42
C ALA A 109 2.78 13.96 10.59
#